data_AF-A0ABD1U4B4-F1
#
_entry.id   AF-A0ABD1U4B4-F1
#
_cell.length_a   1.000
_cell.length_b   1.000
_cell.length_c   1.000
_cell.angle_alpha   90.00
_cell.angle_beta   90.00
_cell.angle_gamma   90.00
#
_symmetry.space_group_name_H-M   'P 1'
#
loop_
_entity.id
_entity.type
_entity.pdbx_description
1 polymer ?
#
loop_
_entity_poly.entity_id
_entity_poly.type
_entity_poly.pdbx_seq_one_letter_code
_entity_poly.pdbx_strand_id
1 'polypeptide(L)'
;MEAAMGLMRRIPPKQSETALSALLSLLPQHSSDLLSQVDQPLQVLCDAECGKEFILCEYNRDADSYRYYEGGVSSVYMWEDENEGFVACFLIKKDGSMSGHGRRGYLQEGAWDAIHVIEVRQEEEIAHYSLTSTVMLSLTTNDESSGTFNLSGSIRRQMNMDLPVSEGHLCNMGRMIEEMESKLRNSLDQVYFGKTKEMVCTLRPPSELVQMKLPDS
;
A
#
# COMPACT_ATOMS: atom_id res chain seq x y z
N MET A 1 21.65 3.87 -7.15
CA MET A 1 20.20 3.65 -7.10
C MET A 1 19.82 2.28 -6.56
N GLU A 2 20.26 1.17 -7.17
CA GLU A 2 19.88 -0.19 -6.75
C GLU A 2 20.10 -0.49 -5.27
N ALA A 3 21.25 -0.06 -4.71
CA ALA A 3 21.56 -0.22 -3.29
C ALA A 3 20.60 0.58 -2.37
N ALA A 4 20.18 1.78 -2.78
CA ALA A 4 19.24 2.60 -2.03
C ALA A 4 17.84 1.95 -2.02
N MET A 5 17.39 1.44 -3.17
CA MET A 5 16.15 0.67 -3.27
C MET A 5 16.23 -0.67 -2.51
N GLY A 6 17.41 -1.29 -2.48
CA GLY A 6 17.68 -2.46 -1.64
C GLY A 6 17.59 -2.17 -0.15
N LEU A 7 18.05 -0.99 0.28
CA LEU A 7 17.98 -0.54 1.66
C LEU A 7 16.53 -0.24 2.07
N MET A 8 15.78 0.50 1.26
CA MET A 8 14.36 0.82 1.54
C MET A 8 13.48 -0.45 1.66
N ARG A 9 13.83 -1.52 0.93
CA ARG A 9 13.15 -2.82 1.06
C ARG A 9 13.48 -3.60 2.34
N ARG A 10 14.53 -3.21 3.07
CA ARG A 10 15.03 -3.93 4.26
C ARG A 10 14.82 -3.16 5.56
N ILE A 11 14.65 -1.84 5.48
CA ILE A 11 14.41 -0.99 6.64
C ILE A 11 13.00 -1.25 7.20
N PRO A 12 12.82 -1.24 8.53
CA PRO A 12 11.51 -1.34 9.14
C PRO A 12 10.55 -0.26 8.58
N PRO A 13 9.33 -0.61 8.17
CA PRO A 13 8.40 0.35 7.54
C PRO A 13 8.11 1.59 8.38
N LYS A 14 8.11 1.49 9.72
CA LYS A 14 7.95 2.65 10.61
C LYS A 14 9.08 3.69 10.53
N GLN A 15 10.23 3.31 9.98
CA GLN A 15 11.41 4.18 9.84
C GLN A 15 11.64 4.58 8.36
N SER A 16 10.72 4.26 7.46
CA SER A 16 10.88 4.51 6.03
C SER A 16 11.03 5.99 5.71
N GLU A 17 10.28 6.87 6.37
CA GLU A 17 10.35 8.32 6.18
C GLU A 17 11.73 8.88 6.57
N THR A 18 12.21 8.52 7.78
CA THR A 18 13.53 8.92 8.26
C THR A 18 14.64 8.42 7.35
N ALA A 19 14.52 7.16 6.90
CA ALA A 19 15.48 6.56 5.98
C ALA A 19 15.50 7.26 4.62
N LEU A 20 14.33 7.59 4.07
CA LEU A 20 14.23 8.33 2.81
C LEU A 20 14.83 9.73 2.97
N SER A 21 14.49 10.45 4.04
CA SER A 21 15.07 11.77 4.31
C SER A 21 16.60 11.74 4.41
N ALA A 22 17.17 10.70 5.02
CA ALA A 22 18.61 10.51 5.07
C ALA A 22 19.21 10.21 3.69
N LEU A 23 18.54 9.37 2.89
CA LEU A 23 18.97 9.05 1.52
C LEU A 23 18.91 10.28 0.60
N LEU A 24 17.88 11.11 0.70
CA LEU A 24 17.77 12.37 -0.05
C LEU A 24 18.89 13.35 0.32
N SER A 25 19.26 13.39 1.61
CA SER A 25 20.39 14.21 2.08
C SER A 25 21.74 13.69 1.58
N LEU A 26 21.89 12.37 1.44
CA LEU A 26 23.13 11.72 0.97
C LEU A 26 23.27 11.69 -0.56
N LEU A 27 22.16 11.61 -1.28
CA LEU A 27 22.11 11.46 -2.74
C LEU A 27 21.15 12.49 -3.38
N PRO A 28 21.41 13.81 -3.23
CA PRO A 28 20.51 14.85 -3.71
C PRO A 28 20.30 14.82 -5.24
N GLN A 29 21.27 14.31 -6.00
CA GLN A 29 21.15 14.15 -7.45
C GLN A 29 20.13 13.07 -7.88
N HIS A 30 19.73 12.18 -6.97
CA HIS A 30 18.75 11.11 -7.24
C HIS A 30 17.42 11.36 -6.52
N SER A 31 17.19 12.59 -6.03
CA SER A 31 16.00 12.91 -5.22
C SER A 31 14.71 12.53 -5.92
N SER A 32 14.52 13.01 -7.16
CA SER A 32 13.31 12.76 -7.96
C SER A 32 13.06 11.28 -8.19
N ASP A 33 14.11 10.53 -8.52
CA ASP A 33 14.00 9.10 -8.81
C ASP A 33 13.72 8.28 -7.54
N LEU A 34 14.27 8.67 -6.39
CA LEU A 34 14.03 8.00 -5.11
C LEU A 34 12.60 8.24 -4.64
N LEU A 35 12.18 9.49 -4.71
CA LEU A 35 10.85 9.95 -4.34
C LEU A 35 9.76 9.25 -5.16
N SER A 36 9.93 9.19 -6.49
CA SER A 36 8.98 8.50 -7.39
C SER A 36 8.93 6.98 -7.26
N GLN A 37 9.98 6.33 -6.75
CA GLN A 37 10.03 4.86 -6.64
C GLN A 37 9.71 4.33 -5.24
N VAL A 38 9.76 5.18 -4.21
CA VAL A 38 9.58 4.78 -2.82
C VAL A 38 8.24 5.29 -2.31
N ASP A 39 7.28 4.37 -2.20
CA ASP A 39 5.99 4.69 -1.59
C ASP A 39 6.15 5.00 -0.10
N GLN A 40 5.50 6.08 0.35
CA GLN A 40 5.44 6.48 1.75
C GLN A 40 4.01 6.34 2.28
N PRO A 41 3.84 6.13 3.60
CA PRO A 41 2.52 6.18 4.24
C PRO A 41 1.77 7.47 3.85
N LEU A 42 0.49 7.34 3.52
CA LEU A 42 -0.29 8.45 3.01
C LEU A 42 -0.61 9.44 4.14
N GLN A 43 -0.48 10.74 3.87
CA GLN A 43 -0.81 11.79 4.83
C GLN A 43 -2.15 12.42 4.45
N VAL A 44 -2.98 12.73 5.45
CA VAL A 44 -4.29 13.38 5.24
C VAL A 44 -4.17 14.84 5.63
N LEU A 45 -4.64 15.73 4.75
CA LEU A 45 -4.82 17.15 5.02
C LEU A 45 -6.29 17.54 4.84
N CYS A 46 -6.67 18.70 5.35
CA CYS A 46 -7.98 19.30 5.13
C CYS A 46 -7.88 20.51 4.22
N ASP A 47 -8.77 20.58 3.24
CA ASP A 47 -9.04 21.75 2.43
C ASP A 47 -9.59 22.88 3.31
N ALA A 48 -8.94 24.05 3.28
CA ALA A 48 -9.37 25.21 4.05
C ALA A 48 -10.65 25.86 3.51
N GLU A 49 -10.97 25.70 2.22
CA GLU A 49 -12.14 26.30 1.58
C GLU A 49 -13.38 25.44 1.74
N CYS A 50 -13.26 24.13 1.48
CA CYS A 50 -14.41 23.23 1.51
C CYS A 50 -14.50 22.34 2.77
N GLY A 51 -13.46 22.34 3.62
CA GLY A 51 -13.40 21.58 4.87
C GLY A 51 -13.29 20.07 4.68
N LYS A 52 -12.94 19.60 3.48
CA LYS A 52 -12.85 18.17 3.15
C LYS A 52 -11.43 17.65 3.28
N GLU A 53 -11.31 16.39 3.69
CA GLU A 53 -10.04 15.69 3.77
C GLU A 53 -9.55 15.22 2.38
N PHE A 54 -8.24 15.33 2.12
CA PHE A 54 -7.56 14.78 0.95
C PHE A 54 -6.23 14.14 1.33
N ILE A 55 -5.72 13.27 0.45
CA ILE A 55 -4.46 12.57 0.65
C ILE A 55 -3.32 13.27 -0.09
N LEU A 56 -2.25 13.60 0.63
CA LEU A 56 -0.98 14.01 0.06
C LEU A 56 -0.22 12.83 -0.53
N CYS A 57 0.25 13.02 -1.76
CA CYS A 57 1.25 12.20 -2.44
C CYS A 57 2.14 13.11 -3.29
N GLU A 58 3.10 12.55 -4.01
CA GLU A 58 3.96 13.37 -4.86
C GLU A 58 3.24 13.92 -6.10
N TYR A 59 2.21 13.23 -6.54
CA TYR A 59 1.47 13.53 -7.77
C TYR A 59 0.48 14.70 -7.64
N ASN A 60 0.24 15.22 -6.43
CA ASN A 60 -0.68 16.35 -6.18
C ASN A 60 0.01 17.57 -5.58
N ARG A 61 1.32 17.76 -5.84
CA ARG A 61 2.04 18.96 -5.39
C ARG A 61 1.48 20.27 -6.01
N ASP A 62 0.58 20.19 -7.01
CA ASP A 62 0.05 21.39 -7.70
C ASP A 62 -1.43 21.35 -8.21
N ALA A 63 -2.29 20.37 -7.88
CA ALA A 63 -3.72 20.46 -8.24
C ALA A 63 -4.65 19.46 -7.53
N ASP A 64 -5.89 19.91 -7.27
CA ASP A 64 -6.96 19.26 -6.49
C ASP A 64 -7.85 18.26 -7.28
N SER A 65 -8.28 17.17 -6.62
CA SER A 65 -9.58 16.49 -6.88
C SER A 65 -9.91 15.37 -5.85
N TYR A 66 -11.21 15.25 -5.50
CA TYR A 66 -11.77 14.48 -4.36
C TYR A 66 -12.80 13.42 -4.79
N ARG A 67 -12.93 12.30 -4.03
CA ARG A 67 -14.24 11.66 -3.68
C ARG A 67 -14.14 10.53 -2.63
N TYR A 68 -15.29 10.25 -2.00
CA TYR A 68 -15.57 9.59 -0.70
C TYR A 68 -15.97 8.10 -0.78
N TYR A 69 -15.73 7.34 0.31
CA TYR A 69 -16.43 6.10 0.70
C TYR A 69 -16.70 6.08 2.23
N GLU A 70 -17.61 5.22 2.71
CA GLU A 70 -18.02 5.09 4.12
C GLU A 70 -16.86 4.68 5.04
N GLY A 71 -16.11 5.68 5.52
CA GLY A 71 -14.98 5.54 6.44
C GLY A 71 -13.64 5.37 5.71
N GLY A 72 -12.68 6.23 6.07
CA GLY A 72 -11.42 6.40 5.33
C GLY A 72 -11.48 7.56 4.34
N VAL A 73 -10.32 7.98 3.85
CA VAL A 73 -10.14 9.07 2.88
C VAL A 73 -9.71 8.47 1.55
N SER A 74 -10.23 9.01 0.44
CA SER A 74 -9.74 8.67 -0.90
C SER A 74 -9.58 9.92 -1.75
N SER A 75 -8.58 9.88 -2.63
CA SER A 75 -8.25 10.99 -3.54
C SER A 75 -7.82 10.42 -4.88
N VAL A 76 -8.11 11.14 -5.96
CA VAL A 76 -7.75 10.73 -7.31
C VAL A 76 -7.13 11.92 -8.02
N TYR A 77 -5.92 11.72 -8.54
CA TYR A 77 -5.17 12.72 -9.28
C TYR A 77 -4.94 12.23 -10.70
N MET A 78 -5.07 13.13 -11.67
CA MET A 78 -4.89 12.81 -13.09
C MET A 78 -4.00 13.85 -13.74
N TRP A 79 -3.13 13.41 -14.64
CA TRP A 79 -2.29 14.28 -15.45
C TRP A 79 -2.11 13.69 -16.85
N GLU A 80 -1.82 14.57 -17.81
CA GLU A 80 -1.54 14.16 -19.20
C GLU A 80 -0.15 13.51 -19.28
N ASP A 81 -0.04 12.46 -20.07
CA ASP A 81 1.25 11.87 -20.44
C ASP A 81 1.73 12.47 -21.76
N GLU A 82 3.04 12.58 -21.95
CA GLU A 82 3.65 13.18 -23.13
C GLU A 82 3.33 12.41 -24.44
N ASN A 83 2.84 11.18 -24.34
CA ASN A 83 2.59 10.26 -25.46
C ASN A 83 1.09 10.13 -25.83
N GLU A 84 0.32 11.22 -25.81
CA GLU A 84 -1.13 11.22 -26.13
C GLU A 84 -1.97 10.28 -25.23
N GLY A 85 -1.56 10.14 -23.97
CA GLY A 85 -2.26 9.36 -22.95
C GLY A 85 -2.53 10.17 -21.69
N PHE A 86 -3.00 9.51 -20.64
CA PHE A 86 -3.09 10.10 -19.31
C PHE A 86 -2.70 9.10 -18.25
N VAL A 87 -2.30 9.61 -17.09
CA VAL A 87 -2.04 8.81 -15.90
C VAL A 87 -3.03 9.21 -14.82
N ALA A 88 -3.54 8.23 -14.10
CA ALA A 88 -4.42 8.42 -12.95
C ALA A 88 -3.84 7.73 -11.72
N CYS A 89 -3.75 8.46 -10.62
CA CYS A 89 -3.32 7.95 -9.32
C CYS A 89 -4.50 7.95 -8.35
N PHE A 90 -4.93 6.76 -7.92
CA PHE A 90 -5.98 6.57 -6.93
C PHE A 90 -5.35 6.21 -5.59
N LEU A 91 -5.71 6.98 -4.57
CA LEU A 91 -5.20 6.85 -3.22
C LEU A 91 -6.35 6.51 -2.28
N ILE A 92 -6.13 5.54 -1.41
CA ILE A 92 -7.08 5.15 -0.38
C ILE A 92 -6.31 5.04 0.94
N LYS A 93 -6.73 5.79 1.94
CA LYS A 93 -6.23 5.65 3.30
C LYS A 93 -7.37 5.29 4.24
N LYS A 94 -7.19 4.22 4.99
CA LYS A 94 -8.11 3.83 6.06
C LYS A 94 -7.36 3.68 7.37
N ASP A 95 -7.69 4.56 8.30
CA ASP A 95 -7.25 4.45 9.68
C ASP A 95 -8.23 3.56 10.47
N GLY A 96 -7.71 2.45 10.98
CA GLY A 96 -8.39 1.49 11.84
C GLY A 96 -8.20 1.77 13.33
N SER A 97 -7.36 2.73 13.73
CA SER A 97 -7.10 3.06 15.14
C SER A 97 -8.30 3.74 15.80
N MET A 98 -8.99 4.64 15.08
CA MET A 98 -10.10 5.43 15.61
C MET A 98 -11.44 4.69 15.67
N SER A 99 -11.58 3.57 14.96
CA SER A 99 -12.85 2.84 14.79
C SER A 99 -12.96 1.54 15.60
N GLY A 100 -11.99 1.26 16.47
CA GLY A 100 -12.21 0.33 17.55
C GLY A 100 -10.94 -0.33 18.03
N HIS A 101 -11.08 -0.90 19.20
CA HIS A 101 -10.36 -2.03 19.76
C HIS A 101 -10.13 -3.24 18.79
N GLY A 102 -10.29 -3.09 17.48
CA GLY A 102 -10.61 -4.16 16.55
C GLY A 102 -11.89 -4.88 16.98
N ARG A 103 -12.24 -5.98 16.33
CA ARG A 103 -13.33 -6.85 16.81
C ARG A 103 -13.00 -7.53 18.17
N ARG A 104 -11.79 -7.33 18.72
CA ARG A 104 -11.22 -8.20 19.78
C ARG A 104 -10.68 -7.51 21.03
N GLY A 105 -10.54 -6.19 21.10
CA GLY A 105 -9.94 -5.51 22.26
C GLY A 105 -8.56 -4.88 22.00
N TYR A 106 -7.74 -5.56 21.20
CA TYR A 106 -6.28 -5.46 21.30
C TYR A 106 -5.58 -4.61 20.23
N LEU A 107 -6.33 -4.10 19.24
CA LEU A 107 -5.75 -3.25 18.21
C LEU A 107 -5.48 -1.86 18.79
N GLN A 108 -4.22 -1.44 18.82
CA GLN A 108 -3.86 -0.07 19.18
C GLN A 108 -3.72 0.82 17.95
N GLU A 109 -3.06 0.32 16.92
CA GLU A 109 -2.85 1.06 15.67
C GLU A 109 -3.15 0.13 14.49
N GLY A 110 -3.92 0.61 13.53
CA GLY A 110 -4.13 -0.09 12.27
C GLY A 110 -4.21 0.93 11.15
N ALA A 111 -3.35 0.82 10.14
CA ALA A 111 -3.37 1.69 8.98
C ALA A 111 -3.33 0.85 7.70
N TRP A 112 -4.20 1.19 6.76
CA TRP A 112 -4.21 0.68 5.40
C TRP A 112 -4.03 1.86 4.45
N ASP A 113 -3.00 1.78 3.62
CA ASP A 113 -2.70 2.77 2.60
C ASP A 113 -2.60 2.04 1.26
N ALA A 114 -3.42 2.40 0.29
CA ALA A 114 -3.39 1.84 -1.07
C ALA A 114 -3.13 2.95 -2.08
N ILE A 115 -2.24 2.65 -3.02
CA ILE A 115 -1.79 3.53 -4.10
C ILE A 115 -1.94 2.76 -5.40
N HIS A 116 -2.72 3.28 -6.34
CA HIS A 116 -2.96 2.69 -7.65
C HIS A 116 -2.61 3.70 -8.72
N VAL A 117 -1.53 3.48 -9.44
CA VAL A 117 -1.13 4.31 -10.59
C VAL A 117 -1.49 3.56 -11.85
N ILE A 118 -2.36 4.15 -12.69
CA ILE A 118 -2.76 3.61 -13.98
C ILE A 118 -2.28 4.54 -15.08
N GLU A 119 -1.47 4.01 -15.97
CA GLU A 119 -1.12 4.64 -17.23
C GLU A 119 -2.10 4.16 -18.30
N VAL A 120 -2.72 5.09 -19.03
CA VAL A 120 -3.69 4.82 -20.08
C VAL A 120 -3.18 5.36 -21.41
N ARG A 121 -3.09 4.49 -22.41
CA ARG A 121 -2.80 4.85 -23.80
C ARG A 121 -3.93 4.39 -24.69
N GLN A 122 -4.57 5.31 -25.39
CA GLN A 122 -5.70 4.99 -26.25
C GLN A 122 -5.26 4.86 -27.70
N GLU A 123 -5.65 3.76 -28.34
CA GLU A 123 -5.49 3.49 -29.76
C GLU A 123 -6.88 3.23 -30.36
N GLU A 124 -7.45 4.26 -31.01
CA GLU A 124 -8.81 4.23 -31.57
C GLU A 124 -9.89 3.91 -30.51
N GLU A 125 -10.55 2.74 -30.63
CA GLU A 125 -11.64 2.28 -29.77
C GLU A 125 -11.16 1.38 -28.62
N ILE A 126 -9.86 1.06 -28.57
CA ILE A 126 -9.25 0.23 -27.53
C ILE A 126 -8.24 1.10 -26.77
N ALA A 127 -8.19 0.93 -25.45
CA ALA A 127 -7.15 1.54 -24.64
C ALA A 127 -6.33 0.46 -23.93
N HIS A 128 -5.03 0.67 -23.90
CA HIS A 128 -4.06 -0.07 -23.11
C HIS A 128 -3.96 0.55 -21.72
N TYR A 129 -4.19 -0.26 -20.69
CA TYR A 129 -4.12 0.14 -19.29
C TYR A 129 -2.98 -0.61 -18.61
N SER A 130 -2.05 0.12 -18.01
CA SER A 130 -0.96 -0.41 -17.17
C SER A 130 -1.17 0.05 -15.74
N LEU A 131 -1.61 -0.85 -14.87
CA LEU A 131 -1.87 -0.59 -13.45
C LEU A 131 -0.69 -1.09 -12.61
N THR A 132 -0.09 -0.20 -11.83
CA THR A 132 0.80 -0.53 -10.72
C THR A 132 0.11 -0.21 -9.40
N SER A 133 -0.06 -1.21 -8.54
CA SER A 133 -0.71 -1.06 -7.24
C SER A 133 0.24 -1.41 -6.10
N THR A 134 0.33 -0.54 -5.10
CA THR A 134 0.97 -0.83 -3.82
C THR A 134 -0.06 -0.75 -2.71
N VAL A 135 -0.07 -1.73 -1.82
CA VAL A 135 -0.76 -1.65 -0.53
C VAL A 135 0.26 -1.73 0.59
N MET A 136 0.14 -0.81 1.54
CA MET A 136 0.87 -0.79 2.81
C MET A 136 -0.09 -1.10 3.94
N LEU A 137 0.33 -1.99 4.83
CA LEU A 137 -0.41 -2.37 6.03
C LEU A 137 0.50 -2.20 7.24
N SER A 138 0.00 -1.51 8.26
CA SER A 138 0.64 -1.41 9.57
C SER A 138 -0.36 -1.81 10.63
N LEU A 139 0.05 -2.73 11.50
CA LEU A 139 -0.75 -3.23 12.62
C LEU A 139 0.11 -3.26 13.86
N THR A 140 -0.34 -2.57 14.91
CA THR A 140 0.21 -2.68 16.26
C THR A 140 -0.88 -3.18 17.18
N THR A 141 -0.65 -4.35 17.80
CA THR A 141 -1.51 -4.87 18.86
C THR A 141 -0.78 -4.82 20.19
N ASN A 142 -1.53 -4.59 21.26
CA ASN A 142 -0.99 -4.67 22.62
C ASN A 142 -1.96 -5.45 23.49
N ASP A 143 -1.45 -6.49 24.12
CA ASP A 143 -2.20 -7.38 24.99
C ASP A 143 -1.32 -7.76 26.18
N GLU A 144 -1.94 -7.90 27.37
CA GLU A 144 -1.19 -8.17 28.60
C GLU A 144 -0.47 -9.53 28.57
N SER A 145 -1.02 -10.51 27.86
CA SER A 145 -0.49 -11.89 27.83
C SER A 145 0.60 -12.08 26.77
N SER A 146 0.49 -11.38 25.64
CA SER A 146 1.39 -11.53 24.48
C SER A 146 2.32 -10.33 24.25
N GLY A 147 2.13 -9.25 25.03
CA GLY A 147 2.89 -8.01 24.91
C GLY A 147 2.52 -7.22 23.67
N THR A 148 3.41 -6.28 23.30
CA THR A 148 3.26 -5.49 22.08
C THR A 148 3.77 -6.27 20.88
N PHE A 149 2.92 -6.42 19.88
CA PHE A 149 3.27 -7.03 18.61
C PHE A 149 3.03 -6.02 17.49
N ASN A 150 4.04 -5.83 16.63
CA ASN A 150 3.91 -4.99 15.44
C ASN A 150 4.16 -5.81 14.19
N LEU A 151 3.31 -5.59 13.19
CA LEU A 151 3.39 -6.19 11.89
C LEU A 151 3.11 -5.13 10.84
N SER A 152 4.13 -4.81 10.05
CA SER A 152 4.07 -3.73 9.08
C SER A 152 4.80 -4.09 7.79
N GLY A 153 4.38 -3.51 6.67
CA GLY A 153 5.10 -3.58 5.40
C GLY A 153 4.21 -3.27 4.20
N SER A 154 4.70 -3.63 3.01
CA SER A 154 4.04 -3.32 1.75
C SER A 154 4.12 -4.46 0.74
N ILE A 155 3.15 -4.49 -0.18
CA ILE A 155 3.15 -5.38 -1.35
C ILE A 155 2.81 -4.54 -2.57
N ARG A 156 3.65 -4.65 -3.60
CA ARG A 156 3.43 -4.03 -4.92
C ARG A 156 3.16 -5.10 -5.97
N ARG A 157 2.20 -4.86 -6.86
CA ARG A 157 1.89 -5.70 -8.04
C ARG A 157 1.54 -4.86 -9.25
N GLN A 158 1.63 -5.47 -10.42
CA GLN A 158 1.30 -4.84 -11.71
C GLN A 158 0.31 -5.70 -12.49
N MET A 159 -0.56 -5.08 -13.29
CA MET A 159 -1.36 -5.75 -14.32
C MET A 159 -1.50 -4.85 -15.54
N ASN A 160 -1.57 -5.47 -16.72
CA ASN A 160 -1.85 -4.79 -17.97
C ASN A 160 -3.11 -5.38 -18.60
N MET A 161 -3.95 -4.53 -19.20
CA MET A 161 -5.15 -4.97 -19.92
C MET A 161 -5.42 -4.05 -21.12
N ASP A 162 -5.87 -4.65 -22.22
CA ASP A 162 -6.45 -3.93 -23.35
C ASP A 162 -7.97 -4.03 -23.26
N LEU A 163 -8.65 -2.89 -23.15
CA LEU A 163 -10.10 -2.83 -22.97
C LEU A 163 -10.74 -1.82 -23.93
N PRO A 164 -11.94 -2.12 -24.45
CA PRO A 164 -12.66 -1.17 -25.27
C PRO A 164 -13.03 0.08 -24.47
N VAL A 165 -12.92 1.25 -25.11
CA VAL A 165 -13.23 2.55 -24.49
C VAL A 165 -14.73 2.78 -24.38
N SER A 166 -15.55 2.02 -25.11
CA SER A 166 -17.02 2.12 -25.09
C SER A 166 -17.66 1.91 -23.71
N GLU A 167 -17.02 1.18 -22.80
CA GLU A 167 -17.47 1.02 -21.40
C GLU A 167 -17.06 2.17 -20.48
N GLY A 168 -16.21 3.08 -20.98
CA GLY A 168 -15.66 4.24 -20.28
C GLY A 168 -14.39 3.94 -19.47
N HIS A 169 -13.40 4.84 -19.54
CA HIS A 169 -12.11 4.66 -18.83
C HIS A 169 -12.27 4.45 -17.32
N LEU A 170 -13.18 5.18 -16.68
CA LEU A 170 -13.37 5.07 -15.23
C LEU A 170 -13.90 3.70 -14.82
N CYS A 171 -14.81 3.11 -15.60
CA CYS A 171 -15.34 1.76 -15.35
C CYS A 171 -14.24 0.70 -15.54
N ASN A 172 -13.43 0.83 -16.59
CA ASN A 172 -12.30 -0.04 -16.86
C ASN A 172 -11.27 0.01 -15.73
N MET A 173 -10.83 1.21 -15.36
CA MET A 173 -9.90 1.44 -14.26
C MET A 173 -10.44 0.93 -12.92
N GLY A 174 -11.71 1.21 -12.61
CA GLY A 174 -12.35 0.76 -11.37
C GLY A 174 -12.35 -0.76 -11.21
N ARG A 175 -12.71 -1.51 -12.27
CA ARG A 175 -12.66 -2.98 -12.26
C ARG A 175 -11.24 -3.52 -12.06
N MET A 176 -10.25 -2.92 -12.73
CA MET A 176 -8.85 -3.31 -12.57
C MET A 176 -8.35 -3.09 -11.15
N ILE A 177 -8.69 -1.95 -10.53
CA ILE A 177 -8.33 -1.61 -9.16
C ILE A 177 -8.99 -2.60 -8.18
N GLU A 178 -10.28 -2.86 -8.32
CA GLU A 178 -11.02 -3.79 -7.46
C GLU A 178 -10.43 -5.20 -7.50
N GLU A 179 -10.15 -5.71 -8.70
CA GLU A 179 -9.52 -7.03 -8.88
C GLU A 179 -8.12 -7.07 -8.25
N MET A 180 -7.32 -6.01 -8.43
CA MET A 180 -5.96 -5.92 -7.90
C MET A 180 -5.96 -5.81 -6.37
N GLU A 181 -6.82 -4.99 -5.77
CA GLU A 181 -6.96 -4.89 -4.31
C GLU A 181 -7.35 -6.23 -3.70
N SER A 182 -8.28 -6.96 -4.32
CA SER A 182 -8.66 -8.30 -3.85
C SER A 182 -7.46 -9.27 -3.84
N LYS A 183 -6.64 -9.28 -4.89
CA LYS A 183 -5.40 -10.08 -4.97
C LYS A 183 -4.37 -9.65 -3.92
N LEU A 184 -4.19 -8.34 -3.72
CA LEU A 184 -3.26 -7.80 -2.73
C LEU A 184 -3.70 -8.11 -1.30
N ARG A 185 -4.99 -7.99 -0.99
CA ARG A 185 -5.57 -8.35 0.31
C ARG A 185 -5.34 -9.82 0.65
N ASN A 186 -5.60 -10.73 -0.29
CA ASN A 186 -5.35 -12.16 -0.12
C ASN A 186 -3.85 -12.46 0.08
N SER A 187 -2.98 -11.75 -0.65
CA SER A 187 -1.53 -11.89 -0.51
C SER A 187 -1.05 -11.42 0.87
N LEU A 188 -1.57 -10.29 1.35
CA LEU A 188 -1.28 -9.76 2.68
C LEU A 188 -1.69 -10.75 3.75
N ASP A 189 -2.91 -11.30 3.69
CA ASP A 189 -3.38 -12.28 4.68
C ASP A 189 -2.45 -13.50 4.80
N GLN A 190 -2.08 -14.08 3.66
CA GLN A 190 -1.18 -15.23 3.60
C GLN A 190 0.23 -14.94 4.13
N VAL A 191 0.80 -13.78 3.79
CA VAL A 191 2.17 -13.43 4.21
C VAL A 191 2.19 -12.99 5.68
N TYR A 192 1.29 -12.09 6.06
CA TYR A 192 1.31 -11.41 7.36
C TYR A 192 0.87 -12.33 8.48
N PHE A 193 -0.22 -13.08 8.29
CA PHE A 193 -0.77 -13.94 9.34
C PHE A 193 -0.40 -15.41 9.16
N GLY A 194 -0.18 -15.85 7.91
CA GLY A 194 0.27 -17.21 7.62
C GLY A 194 1.77 -17.38 7.82
N LYS A 195 2.58 -16.77 6.94
CA LYS A 195 4.03 -17.00 6.91
C LYS A 195 4.77 -16.48 8.14
N THR A 196 4.43 -15.30 8.65
CA THR A 196 5.05 -14.78 9.88
C THR A 196 4.78 -15.69 11.08
N LYS A 197 3.56 -16.23 11.20
CA LYS A 197 3.22 -17.20 12.25
C LYS A 197 4.03 -18.48 12.12
N GLU A 198 4.13 -19.03 10.90
CA GLU A 198 4.93 -20.22 10.60
C GLU A 198 6.40 -20.02 11.02
N MET A 199 6.99 -18.87 10.71
CA MET A 199 8.36 -18.53 11.10
C MET A 199 8.54 -18.49 12.62
N VAL A 200 7.63 -17.82 13.35
CA VAL A 200 7.68 -17.78 14.82
C VAL A 200 7.57 -19.18 15.42
N CYS A 201 6.65 -20.01 14.92
CA CYS A 201 6.50 -21.39 15.36
C CYS A 201 7.70 -22.28 14.99
N THR A 202 8.43 -21.97 13.92
CA THR A 202 9.63 -22.71 13.53
C THR A 202 10.81 -22.39 14.44
N LEU A 203 10.97 -21.11 14.83
CA LEU A 203 12.01 -20.67 15.77
C LEU A 203 11.78 -21.21 17.19
N ARG A 204 10.51 -21.34 17.60
CA ARG A 204 10.13 -21.92 18.87
C ARG A 204 8.90 -22.81 18.70
N PRO A 205 9.09 -24.10 18.41
CA PRO A 205 7.99 -25.05 18.27
C PRO A 205 7.15 -25.11 19.56
N PRO A 206 5.81 -25.09 19.45
CA PRO A 206 4.94 -25.41 20.56
C PRO A 206 5.29 -26.78 21.15
N SER A 207 5.25 -26.90 22.48
CA SER A 207 5.63 -28.11 23.22
C SER A 207 4.86 -29.37 22.76
N GLU A 208 3.66 -29.19 22.20
CA GLU A 208 2.79 -30.25 21.68
C GLU A 208 3.33 -30.92 20.41
N LEU A 209 4.18 -30.25 19.63
CA LEU A 209 4.78 -30.78 18.39
C LEU A 209 6.05 -31.63 18.63
N VAL A 210 6.58 -31.65 19.85
CA VAL A 210 7.83 -32.37 20.19
C VAL A 210 7.60 -33.87 20.46
N GLN A 211 6.36 -34.36 20.44
CA GLN A 211 6.06 -35.79 20.54
C GLN A 211 6.21 -36.53 19.19
N MET A 212 7.35 -36.39 18.51
CA MET A 212 7.79 -37.44 17.59
C MET A 212 8.71 -38.37 18.38
N LYS A 213 8.12 -39.40 18.99
CA LYS A 213 8.89 -40.53 19.55
C LYS A 213 9.81 -41.06 18.46
N LEU A 214 11.11 -41.09 18.74
CA LEU A 214 12.05 -41.91 17.99
C LEU A 214 11.57 -43.37 18.06
N PRO A 215 11.59 -44.13 16.95
CA PRO A 215 11.24 -45.53 16.99
C PRO A 215 12.21 -46.27 17.93
N ASP A 216 11.66 -47.06 18.85
CA ASP A 216 12.45 -47.95 19.71
C ASP A 216 13.25 -48.91 18.82
N SER A 217 14.55 -49.03 19.13
CA SER A 217 15.54 -49.82 18.38
C SER A 217 15.29 -51.32 18.41
#